data_AF-A0A1C7NNA0-F1
#
_entry.id   AF-A0A1C7NNA0-F1
#
_cell.length_a   1.000
_cell.length_b   1.000
_cell.length_c   1.000
_cell.angle_alpha   90.00
_cell.angle_beta   90.00
_cell.angle_gamma   90.00
#
_symmetry.space_group_name_H-M   'P 1'
#
loop_
_entity.id
_entity.type
_entity.pdbx_description
1 polymer ?
#
loop_
_entity_poly.entity_id
_entity_poly.type
_entity_poly.pdbx_seq_one_letter_code
_entity_poly.pdbx_strand_id
1 'polypeptide(L)'
;MAEQQNIEIETTGLAGDIVKSIMTPGYTANGVINIMFYTFYALFATLLFMIFMTGGNPHVIALLLLAICLFVSIRWFITEMEHAKRQQQKTD
;
A
#
# COMPACT_ATOMS: atom_id res chain seq x y z
N MET A 1 -28.59 10.66 -37.96
CA MET A 1 -28.22 11.50 -36.80
C MET A 1 -27.46 10.59 -35.83
N ALA A 2 -26.19 10.36 -36.14
CA ALA A 2 -25.23 9.79 -35.21
C ALA A 2 -24.66 10.94 -34.35
N GLU A 3 -24.13 10.64 -33.17
CA GLU A 3 -23.55 11.59 -32.19
C GLU A 3 -24.51 12.16 -31.14
N GLN A 4 -25.21 11.29 -30.39
CA GLN A 4 -25.50 11.59 -28.98
C GLN A 4 -24.32 11.06 -28.16
N GLN A 5 -23.40 11.98 -27.91
CA GLN A 5 -22.11 11.82 -27.29
C GLN A 5 -22.26 11.27 -25.85
N ASN A 6 -21.97 9.99 -25.74
CA ASN A 6 -21.46 9.25 -24.58
C ASN A 6 -20.59 10.10 -23.64
N ILE A 7 -21.18 10.79 -22.65
CA ILE A 7 -20.53 11.19 -21.38
C ILE A 7 -21.63 11.36 -20.30
N GLU A 8 -22.22 10.27 -19.82
CA GLU A 8 -23.02 10.30 -18.58
C GLU A 8 -22.46 9.25 -17.60
N ILE A 9 -21.46 9.69 -16.83
CA ILE A 9 -21.10 9.22 -15.48
C ILE A 9 -20.98 7.68 -15.31
N GLU A 10 -19.92 7.11 -15.90
CA GLU A 10 -19.34 5.82 -15.47
C GLU A 10 -18.62 5.93 -14.10
N THR A 11 -18.69 7.08 -13.41
CA THR A 11 -17.99 7.35 -12.15
C THR A 11 -18.55 6.53 -10.97
N THR A 12 -19.85 6.24 -10.97
CA THR A 12 -20.47 5.38 -9.94
C THR A 12 -20.10 3.91 -10.15
N GLY A 13 -19.88 3.50 -11.40
CA GLY A 13 -19.46 2.15 -11.77
C GLY A 13 -18.00 1.89 -11.42
N LEU A 14 -17.08 2.73 -11.88
CA LEU A 14 -15.64 2.49 -11.73
C LEU A 14 -15.16 2.72 -10.28
N ALA A 15 -15.61 3.77 -9.61
CA ALA A 15 -15.29 3.99 -8.19
C ALA A 15 -15.98 2.95 -7.29
N GLY A 16 -17.21 2.55 -7.64
CA GLY A 16 -17.94 1.48 -6.95
C GLY A 16 -17.25 0.12 -7.09
N ASP A 17 -16.77 -0.22 -8.28
CA ASP A 17 -15.98 -1.44 -8.53
C ASP A 17 -14.64 -1.41 -7.80
N ILE A 18 -13.95 -0.26 -7.74
CA ILE A 18 -12.70 -0.11 -6.98
C ILE A 18 -12.96 -0.30 -5.49
N VAL A 19 -13.98 0.35 -4.92
CA VAL A 19 -14.35 0.22 -3.50
C VAL A 19 -14.79 -1.21 -3.18
N LYS A 20 -15.57 -1.85 -4.07
CA LYS A 20 -16.02 -3.23 -3.92
C LYS A 20 -14.89 -4.24 -4.08
N SER A 21 -13.88 -3.96 -4.90
CA SER A 21 -12.67 -4.78 -5.07
C SER A 21 -11.71 -4.64 -3.87
N ILE A 22 -11.64 -3.45 -3.26
CA ILE A 22 -10.96 -3.24 -1.96
C ILE A 22 -11.71 -3.96 -0.82
N MET A 23 -13.05 -3.99 -0.88
CA MET A 23 -13.93 -4.62 0.13
C MET A 23 -14.22 -6.11 -0.10
N THR A 24 -13.75 -6.73 -1.18
CA THR A 24 -13.88 -8.18 -1.40
C THR A 24 -12.58 -8.87 -0.97
N PRO A 25 -12.51 -9.43 0.24
CA PRO A 25 -11.26 -9.83 0.85
C PRO A 25 -10.93 -11.27 0.45
N GLY A 26 -9.87 -11.48 -0.32
CA GLY A 26 -9.37 -12.84 -0.52
C GLY A 26 -8.32 -13.02 -1.60
N TYR A 27 -8.46 -12.37 -2.76
CA TYR A 27 -7.64 -12.69 -3.93
C TYR A 27 -6.51 -11.68 -4.21
N THR A 28 -6.59 -10.47 -3.66
CA THR A 28 -5.62 -9.38 -3.90
C THR A 28 -4.57 -9.27 -2.79
N ALA A 29 -4.19 -10.37 -2.11
CA ALA A 29 -3.12 -10.31 -1.11
C ALA A 29 -1.81 -9.81 -1.76
N ASN A 30 -1.42 -10.42 -2.89
CA ASN A 30 -0.19 -10.05 -3.60
C ASN A 30 -0.20 -8.61 -4.15
N GLY A 31 -1.35 -8.15 -4.68
CA GLY A 31 -1.47 -6.80 -5.23
C GLY A 31 -1.38 -5.70 -4.15
N VAL A 32 -2.07 -5.88 -3.02
CA VAL A 32 -2.03 -4.93 -1.90
C VAL A 32 -0.66 -4.90 -1.25
N ILE A 33 -0.01 -6.06 -1.09
CA ILE A 33 1.35 -6.16 -0.55
C ILE A 33 2.35 -5.37 -1.42
N ASN A 34 2.25 -5.48 -2.75
CA ASN A 34 3.10 -4.71 -3.66
C ASN A 34 2.87 -3.20 -3.57
N ILE A 35 1.61 -2.75 -3.51
CA ILE A 35 1.28 -1.32 -3.37
C ILE A 35 1.82 -0.77 -2.04
N MET A 36 1.71 -1.55 -0.96
CA MET A 36 2.26 -1.18 0.34
C MET A 36 3.77 -1.00 0.30
N PHE A 37 4.51 -1.93 -0.33
CA PHE A 37 5.95 -1.76 -0.53
C PHE A 37 6.30 -0.53 -1.37
N TYR A 38 5.51 -0.23 -2.41
CA TYR A 38 5.70 0.95 -3.24
C TYR A 38 5.51 2.26 -2.46
N THR A 39 4.46 2.34 -1.63
CA THR A 39 4.21 3.51 -0.77
C THR A 39 5.34 3.70 0.24
N PHE A 40 5.84 2.62 0.86
CA PHE A 40 7.00 2.69 1.75
C PHE A 40 8.25 3.17 1.02
N TYR A 41 8.48 2.69 -0.20
CA TYR A 41 9.62 3.12 -1.02
C TYR A 41 9.53 4.60 -1.39
N ALA A 42 8.34 5.10 -1.76
CA ALA A 42 8.11 6.52 -2.01
C ALA A 42 8.35 7.38 -0.76
N LEU A 43 7.98 6.86 0.42
CA LEU A 43 8.22 7.52 1.70
C LEU A 43 9.73 7.58 2.02
N PHE A 44 10.46 6.49 1.82
CA PHE A 44 11.93 6.48 1.93
C PHE A 44 12.59 7.46 0.96
N ALA A 45 12.15 7.50 -0.30
CA ALA A 45 12.66 8.42 -1.30
C ALA A 45 12.43 9.88 -0.88
N THR A 46 11.25 10.19 -0.34
CA THR A 46 10.91 11.53 0.16
C THR A 46 11.78 11.91 1.36
N LEU A 47 11.98 10.99 2.31
CA LEU A 47 12.87 11.19 3.46
C LEU A 47 14.33 11.39 3.04
N LEU A 48 14.84 10.59 2.10
CA LEU A 48 16.20 10.74 1.55
C LEU A 48 16.36 12.06 0.81
N PHE A 49 15.38 12.47 0.02
CA PHE A 49 15.41 13.77 -0.65
C PHE A 49 15.49 14.92 0.38
N MET A 50 14.67 14.84 1.43
CA MET A 50 14.63 15.83 2.49
C MET A 50 15.90 15.81 3.36
N ILE A 51 16.54 14.64 3.56
CA ILE A 51 17.82 14.52 4.27
C ILE A 51 18.95 15.22 3.53
N PHE A 52 18.95 15.09 2.20
CA PHE A 52 19.96 15.73 1.36
C PHE A 52 19.80 17.25 1.38
N MET A 53 18.56 17.76 1.38
CA MET A 53 18.29 19.20 1.50
C MET A 53 18.61 19.77 2.90
N THR A 54 18.47 18.98 3.97
CA THR A 54 18.57 19.50 5.37
C THR A 54 20.00 19.56 5.91
N GLY A 55 21.00 19.03 5.18
CA GLY A 55 22.41 19.25 5.54
C GLY A 55 22.91 18.45 6.76
N GLY A 56 22.34 17.28 7.04
CA GLY A 56 22.90 16.33 8.02
C GLY A 56 22.50 16.56 9.49
N ASN A 57 21.34 17.16 9.76
CA ASN A 57 20.83 17.31 11.13
C ASN A 57 20.36 15.94 11.70
N PRO A 58 20.76 15.55 12.93
CA PRO A 58 20.39 14.28 13.56
C PRO A 58 18.87 14.02 13.62
N HIS A 59 18.05 15.09 13.59
CA HIS A 59 16.60 14.96 13.56
C HIS A 59 16.09 14.13 12.37
N VAL A 60 16.74 14.26 11.20
CA VAL A 60 16.30 13.58 9.98
C VAL A 60 16.76 12.11 9.95
N ILE A 61 17.87 11.79 10.63
CA ILE A 61 18.33 10.40 10.82
C ILE A 61 17.31 9.61 11.66
N ALA A 62 16.72 10.25 12.68
CA ALA A 62 15.66 9.62 13.48
C ALA A 62 14.43 9.28 12.63
N LEU A 63 14.05 10.15 11.69
CA LEU A 63 12.93 9.90 10.77
C LEU A 63 13.23 8.76 9.79
N LEU A 64 14.47 8.68 9.27
CA LEU A 64 14.91 7.57 8.43
C LEU A 64 14.87 6.24 9.21
N LEU A 65 15.37 6.24 10.45
CA LEU A 65 15.39 5.05 11.31
C LEU A 65 13.97 4.59 11.65
N LEU A 66 13.06 5.52 11.97
CA LEU A 66 11.64 5.22 12.20
C LEU A 66 10.99 4.57 10.98
N ALA A 67 11.25 5.08 9.77
CA ALA A 67 10.73 4.49 8.55
C ALA A 67 11.27 3.07 8.32
N ILE A 68 12.56 2.81 8.58
CA ILE A 68 13.15 1.45 8.52
C ILE A 68 12.48 0.53 9.54
N CYS A 69 12.34 0.97 10.78
CA CYS A 69 11.71 0.20 11.85
C CYS A 69 10.25 -0.17 11.50
N LEU A 70 9.51 0.78 10.94
CA LEU A 70 8.14 0.57 10.48
C LEU A 70 8.08 -0.42 9.31
N PHE A 71 8.97 -0.30 8.32
CA PHE A 71 9.04 -1.23 7.18
C PHE A 71 9.33 -2.67 7.62
N VAL A 72 10.27 -2.85 8.55
CA VAL A 72 10.58 -4.17 9.14
C VAL A 72 9.36 -4.73 9.88
N SER A 73 8.69 -3.90 10.69
CA SER A 73 7.49 -4.28 11.42
C SER A 73 6.37 -4.74 10.48
N ILE A 74 6.16 -4.05 9.36
CA ILE A 74 5.18 -4.42 8.33
C ILE A 74 5.56 -5.75 7.66
N ARG A 75 6.82 -5.92 7.22
CA ARG A 75 7.27 -7.18 6.60
C ARG A 75 7.04 -8.38 7.50
N TRP A 76 7.34 -8.22 8.79
CA TRP A 76 7.11 -9.26 9.79
C TRP A 76 5.61 -9.50 10.01
N PHE A 77 4.81 -8.44 10.15
CA PHE A 77 3.35 -8.52 10.31
C PHE A 77 2.66 -9.24 9.14
N ILE A 78 3.06 -8.96 7.90
CA ILE A 78 2.51 -9.63 6.70
C ILE A 78 2.83 -11.12 6.71
N THR A 79 4.08 -11.47 7.06
CA THR A 79 4.53 -12.87 7.13
C THR A 79 3.77 -13.64 8.21
N GLU A 80 3.54 -12.99 9.35
CA GLU A 80 2.79 -13.56 10.47
C GLU A 80 1.31 -13.76 10.10
N MET A 81 0.69 -12.79 9.44
CA MET A 81 -0.68 -12.91 8.94
C MET A 81 -0.84 -14.05 7.93
N GLU A 82 0.14 -14.26 7.03
CA GLU A 82 0.10 -15.39 6.10
C GLU A 82 0.20 -16.73 6.85
N HIS A 83 1.07 -16.82 7.86
CA HIS A 83 1.15 -18.00 8.72
C HIS A 83 -0.17 -18.27 9.46
N ALA A 84 -0.77 -17.24 10.05
CA ALA A 84 -2.04 -17.35 10.76
C ALA A 84 -3.17 -17.83 9.82
N LYS A 85 -3.23 -17.33 8.58
CA LYS A 85 -4.20 -17.81 7.57
C LYS A 85 -4.00 -19.28 7.19
N ARG A 86 -2.75 -19.71 6.99
CA ARG A 86 -2.44 -21.12 6.64
C ARG A 86 -2.81 -22.10 7.77
N GLN A 87 -2.76 -21.67 9.03
CA GLN A 87 -3.13 -22.51 10.17
C GLN A 87 -4.64 -22.69 10.32
N GLN A 88 -5.44 -21.69 9.95
CA GLN A 88 -6.91 -21.84 9.93
C GLN A 88 -7.38 -22.82 8.84
N GLN A 89 -6.64 -22.96 7.75
CA GLN A 89 -7.00 -23.87 6.65
C GLN A 89 -6.63 -25.34 6.91
N LYS A 90 -5.86 -25.64 7.96
CA LYS A 90 -5.45 -27.01 8.33
C LYS A 90 -6.31 -27.64 9.42
N THR A 91 -7.28 -26.90 9.95
CA THR A 91 -8.29 -27.38 10.92
C THR A 91 -9.65 -27.48 10.23
N ASP A 92 -9.72 -28.20 9.11
CA ASP A 92 -10.96 -28.71 8.49
C ASP A 92 -10.61 -30.06 7.84
#